data_AF-A0A359M9X0-F1
#
_entry.id   AF-A0A359M9X0-F1
#
_cell.length_a   1.000
_cell.length_b   1.000
_cell.length_c   1.000
_cell.angle_alpha   90.00
_cell.angle_beta   90.00
_cell.angle_gamma   90.00
#
_symmetry.space_group_name_H-M   'P 1'
#
loop_
_entity.id
_entity.type
_entity.pdbx_description
1 polymer ?
#
loop_
_entity_poly.entity_id
_entity_poly.type
_entity_poly.pdbx_seq_one_letter_code
_entity_poly.pdbx_strand_id
1 'polypeptide(L)' 'MKSIVSFNLRVNVLNDGIHAWDFRKKDVFEYLNASNYDYIGFQEANKDMYDELKESLTNYDSFGIGRDERGEAIP' A
#
# COMPACT_ATOMS: atom_id res chain seq x y z
N MET A 1 -6.43 1.11 -23.07
CA MET A 1 -5.33 0.20 -22.70
C MET A 1 -5.31 0.15 -21.19
N LYS A 2 -5.19 -1.03 -20.56
CA LYS A 2 -5.19 -1.14 -19.10
C LYS A 2 -3.84 -0.69 -18.53
N SER A 3 -3.83 0.10 -17.46
CA SER A 3 -2.61 0.58 -16.78
C SER A 3 -2.39 -0.16 -15.47
N ILE A 4 -1.13 -0.53 -15.20
CA ILE A 4 -0.76 -1.35 -14.03
C ILE A 4 0.46 -0.70 -13.38
N VAL A 5 0.49 -0.68 -12.05
CA VAL A 5 1.65 -0.26 -11.27
C VAL A 5 1.99 -1.29 -10.20
N SER A 6 3.29 -1.47 -9.94
CA SER A 6 3.79 -2.15 -8.74
C SER A 6 4.51 -1.13 -7.88
N PHE A 7 4.15 -1.03 -6.61
CA PHE A 7 4.66 -0.01 -5.71
C PHE A 7 4.97 -0.58 -4.33
N ASN A 8 6.25 -0.61 -3.97
CA ASN A 8 6.68 -0.93 -2.61
C ASN A 8 6.51 0.30 -1.73
N LEU A 9 5.67 0.20 -0.70
CA LEU A 9 5.30 1.32 0.17
C LEU A 9 6.30 1.60 1.29
N ARG A 10 7.22 0.65 1.53
CA ARG A 10 8.06 0.54 2.72
C ARG A 10 7.23 0.41 4.01
N VAL A 11 7.40 -0.70 4.73
CA VAL A 11 6.63 -1.00 5.94
C VAL A 11 6.78 0.09 7.01
N ASN A 12 5.70 0.39 7.73
CA ASN A 12 5.76 1.36 8.83
C ASN A 12 6.60 0.82 10.00
N VAL A 13 7.78 1.39 10.21
CA VAL A 13 8.66 1.08 11.34
C VAL A 13 9.22 2.35 11.96
N LEU A 14 9.35 2.38 13.30
CA LEU A 14 9.83 3.54 14.05
C LEU A 14 11.24 3.98 13.61
N ASN A 15 12.07 3.04 13.14
CA ASN A 15 13.43 3.32 12.71
C ASN A 15 13.51 4.19 11.45
N ASP A 16 12.42 4.33 10.68
CA ASP A 16 12.39 5.21 9.52
C ASP A 16 12.24 6.70 9.94
N GLY A 17 11.99 7.00 11.21
CA GLY A 17 12.03 8.36 11.77
C GLY A 17 11.11 9.33 11.03
N ILE A 18 11.66 10.43 10.52
CA ILE A 18 10.90 11.43 9.73
C ILE A 18 10.36 10.88 8.40
N HIS A 19 10.81 9.68 8.00
CA HIS A 19 10.34 8.95 6.84
C HIS A 19 9.47 7.75 7.25
N ALA A 20 8.96 7.69 8.48
CA ALA A 20 7.92 6.72 8.84
C ALA A 20 6.65 6.93 7.99
N TRP A 21 5.83 5.89 7.90
CA TRP A 21 4.62 5.89 7.06
C TRP A 21 3.67 7.03 7.41
N ASP A 22 3.51 7.36 8.69
CA ASP A 22 2.63 8.44 9.14
C ASP A 22 2.99 9.81 8.54
N PHE A 23 4.25 10.01 8.15
CA PHE A 23 4.72 11.24 7.51
C PHE A 23 4.68 11.19 5.98
N ARG A 24 4.46 10.01 5.38
CA ARG A 24 4.47 9.81 3.91
C ARG A 24 3.12 9.38 3.32
N LYS A 25 2.21 8.84 4.14
CA LYS A 25 0.96 8.23 3.66
C LYS A 25 0.10 9.19 2.85
N LYS A 26 0.07 10.47 3.25
CA LYS A 26 -0.64 11.52 2.52
C LYS A 26 -0.16 11.66 1.07
N ASP A 27 1.15 11.79 0.86
CA ASP A 27 1.74 11.96 -0.48
C ASP A 27 1.51 10.71 -1.35
N VAL A 28 1.59 9.53 -0.75
CA VAL A 28 1.27 8.25 -1.42
C VAL A 28 -0.19 8.22 -1.88
N PHE A 29 -1.12 8.59 -1.01
CA PHE A 29 -2.55 8.60 -1.33
C PHE A 29 -2.89 9.61 -2.43
N GLU A 30 -2.30 10.81 -2.38
CA GLU A 30 -2.47 11.83 -3.41
C GLU A 30 -1.96 11.34 -4.76
N TYR A 31 -0.77 10.73 -4.79
CA TYR A 31 -0.19 10.16 -6.01
C TYR A 31 -1.09 9.06 -6.61
N LEU A 32 -1.53 8.09 -5.80
CA LEU A 32 -2.30 6.95 -6.29
C LEU A 32 -3.70 7.36 -6.79
N ASN A 33 -4.38 8.27 -6.08
CA ASN A 33 -5.67 8.81 -6.50
C ASN A 33 -5.55 9.65 -7.78
N ALA A 34 -4.47 10.42 -7.95
CA ALA A 34 -4.26 11.22 -9.16
C ALA A 34 -3.89 10.37 -10.38
N SER A 35 -3.27 9.20 -10.17
CA SER A 35 -2.72 8.39 -11.27
C SER A 35 -3.75 7.54 -12.00
N ASN A 36 -4.91 7.24 -11.39
CA ASN A 36 -6.00 6.46 -12.00
C ASN A 36 -5.53 5.16 -12.68
N TYR A 37 -4.68 4.38 -12.00
CA TYR A 37 -4.25 3.08 -12.50
C TYR A 37 -5.42 2.09 -12.52
N ASP A 38 -5.50 1.18 -13.49
CA ASP A 38 -6.52 0.12 -13.46
C ASP A 38 -6.22 -0.95 -12.40
N TYR A 39 -4.93 -1.23 -12.15
CA TYR A 39 -4.47 -2.19 -11.15
C TYR A 39 -3.24 -1.68 -10.41
N ILE A 40 -3.22 -1.90 -9.09
CA ILE A 40 -2.15 -1.46 -8.20
C ILE A 40 -1.69 -2.64 -7.36
N GLY A 41 -0.43 -3.01 -7.47
CA GLY A 41 0.20 -4.02 -6.62
C GLY A 41 1.03 -3.37 -5.51
N PHE A 42 0.72 -3.66 -4.25
CA PHE A 42 1.47 -3.16 -3.11
C PHE A 42 2.42 -4.22 -2.53
N GLN A 43 3.55 -3.77 -2.00
CA GLN A 43 4.44 -4.55 -1.15
C GLN A 43 4.70 -3.82 0.17
N GLU A 44 5.06 -4.58 1.20
CA GLU A 44 5.37 -4.09 2.55
C GLU A 44 4.22 -3.36 3.29
N ALA A 45 2.99 -3.44 2.79
CA ALA A 45 1.82 -3.00 3.54
C ALA A 45 1.56 -3.95 4.71
N ASN A 46 1.71 -3.47 5.95
CA ASN A 46 1.18 -4.17 7.11
C ASN A 46 -0.34 -3.96 7.22
N LYS A 47 -0.99 -4.56 8.23
CA LYS A 47 -2.45 -4.50 8.37
C LYS A 47 -2.97 -3.06 8.45
N ASP A 48 -2.36 -2.22 9.29
CA ASP A 48 -2.85 -0.85 9.50
C ASP A 48 -2.67 -0.01 8.23
N MET A 49 -1.53 -0.13 7.55
CA MET A 49 -1.29 0.52 6.25
C MET A 49 -2.31 0.07 5.20
N TYR A 50 -2.64 -1.23 5.17
CA TYR A 50 -3.63 -1.79 4.25
C TYR A 50 -5.04 -1.24 4.52
N ASP A 51 -5.44 -1.14 5.78
CA ASP A 51 -6.73 -0.55 6.16
C ASP A 51 -6.80 0.94 5.75
N GLU A 52 -5.73 1.71 5.99
CA GLU A 52 -5.66 3.12 5.57
C GLU A 52 -5.68 3.29 4.04
N LEU A 53 -5.03 2.38 3.29
CA LEU A 53 -5.11 2.37 1.82
C LEU A 53 -6.54 2.12 1.34
N LYS A 54 -7.28 1.22 1.98
CA LYS A 54 -8.69 0.95 1.63
C LYS A 54 -9.60 2.13 1.91
N GLU A 55 -9.36 2.82 3.02
CA GLU A 55 -10.10 4.05 3.37
C GLU A 55 -9.81 5.19 2.39
N SER A 56 -8.58 5.27 1.87
CA SER A 56 -8.19 6.31 0.92
C SER A 56 -8.59 6.02 -0.53
N LEU A 57 -8.44 4.77 -0.99
CA LEU A 57 -8.64 4.35 -2.38
C LEU A 57 -10.03 3.78 -2.60
N THR A 58 -11.07 4.52 -2.23
CA THR A 58 -12.48 4.06 -2.20
C THR A 58 -13.05 3.64 -3.55
N ASN A 59 -12.40 4.02 -4.65
CA ASN A 59 -12.78 3.63 -6.01
C ASN A 59 -12.27 2.24 -6.43
N TYR A 60 -11.48 1.59 -5.57
CA TYR A 60 -10.87 0.29 -5.84
C TYR A 60 -11.48 -0.77 -4.93
N ASP A 61 -11.61 -1.99 -5.47
CA ASP A 61 -11.71 -3.18 -4.64
C ASP A 61 -10.29 -3.63 -4.24
N SER A 62 -10.16 -4.38 -3.16
CA SER A 62 -8.86 -4.80 -2.62
C SER A 62 -8.89 -6.23 -2.11
N PHE A 63 -7.80 -6.95 -2.32
CA PHE A 63 -7.59 -8.30 -1.82
C PHE A 63 -6.13 -8.49 -1.43
N GLY A 64 -5.88 -9.41 -0.50
CA GLY A 64 -4.54 -9.73 -0.02
C GLY A 64 -4.61 -10.48 1.30
N ILE A 65 -3.67 -11.41 1.49
CA ILE A 65 -3.48 -12.14 2.74
C ILE A 65 -2.13 -11.72 3.30
N GLY A 66 -2.06 -11.50 4.61
CA GLY A 66 -0.80 -11.20 5.30
C GLY A 66 0.20 -12.33 5.12
N ARG A 67 1.49 -12.00 5.15
CA ARG A 67 2.56 -13.01 5.11
C ARG A 67 2.44 -13.98 6.28
N ASP A 68 2.71 -15.25 6.02
CA ASP A 68 2.82 -16.25 7.08
C ASP A 68 4.18 -16.12 7.81
N GLU A 69 4.43 -17.00 8.77
CA GLU A 69 5.69 -17.05 9.53
C GLU A 69 6.95 -17.30 8.65
N ARG A 70 6.79 -17.75 7.41
CA ARG A 70 7.88 -17.93 6.43
C ARG A 70 8.14 -16.65 5.62
N GLY A 71 7.37 -15.59 5.87
CA GLY A 71 7.56 -14.29 5.23
C GLY A 71 6.96 -14.19 3.82
N GLU A 72 6.19 -15.19 3.39
CA GLU A 72 5.53 -15.22 2.09
C GLU A 72 4.02 -15.06 2.24
N ALA A 73 3.41 -14.31 1.32
CA ALA A 73 1.96 -14.26 1.21
C ALA A 73 1.52 -15.51 0.44
N ILE A 74 0.80 -16.42 1.11
CA ILE A 74 0.28 -17.62 0.46
C ILE A 74 -1.13 -17.31 -0.04
N PRO A 75 -1.38 -17.33 -1.36
CA PRO A 75 -2.68 -17.06 -1.94
C PRO A 75 -3.71 -18.15 -1.63
#